data_AF-A0A7R7CQR6-F1
#
_entry.id   AF-A0A7R7CQR6-F1
#
_cell.length_a   1.000
_cell.length_b   1.000
_cell.length_c   1.000
_cell.angle_alpha   90.00
_cell.angle_beta   90.00
_cell.angle_gamma   90.00
#
_symmetry.space_group_name_H-M   'P 1'
#
loop_
_entity.id
_entity.type
_entity.pdbx_description
1 polymer ?
#
loop_
_entity_poly.entity_id
_entity_poly.type
_entity_poly.pdbx_seq_one_letter_code
_entity_poly.pdbx_strand_id
1 'polypeptide(L)'
;MGDLDLRFYLSILLRRAPYFLATAAVVVVASAVVSLFLPEVYRASSKILVEAPQIPTALARSTVPTTALEQLQIVQEQANTTDNLVALARKLNVYGSDVAGLSDADIAKDMRARTSYEQVSPPAQEVTVVEISFDAPNPVLAADVANEIVSFILHKNARQRADRAGDTAQFFEAEVERLKTELTKVEADLLKFKTENRDTMPDSLEFRRSQQAAQQERLMMLEREEAELRSRRNNLVRTYETTGIITKSGPLTPEQQMLQDLNRALSDQLAIFSEESPNIQALRKRIAAVQESLRERQANSESGNSGSKLAMSELDFQLADIDDRLRYIAKQKPVITTDLAELAKTIAATPGKETLLSALERNRQNIQTQYNTAVARLAEASTGQEIEMRSKGVRFSILEPATPPEYRLSPNRKRIVAAGGLGAIGLGLGIVVLLELLNKTIRRPIELTQTLQIQPLATIPYIVGPGELRTGRLRRRLAGLVGLGASTVISLIVVRAAMAGFTPDAMPGIIDLANLV
;
A
#
# COMPACT_ATOMS: atom_id res chain seq x y z
N MET A 1 -41.98 70.18 -8.53
CA MET A 1 -42.14 68.71 -8.56
C MET A 1 -43.60 68.43 -8.30
N GLY A 2 -44.26 67.77 -9.26
CA GLY A 2 -45.72 67.80 -9.40
C GLY A 2 -46.47 67.15 -8.24
N ASP A 3 -47.53 67.83 -7.80
CA ASP A 3 -48.59 67.23 -7.00
C ASP A 3 -49.19 66.08 -7.82
N LEU A 4 -48.81 64.85 -7.47
CA LEU A 4 -49.50 63.65 -7.91
C LEU A 4 -50.92 63.73 -7.33
N ASP A 5 -51.84 64.18 -8.15
CA ASP A 5 -53.24 64.34 -7.80
C ASP A 5 -53.89 62.94 -7.67
N LEU A 6 -53.65 62.28 -6.53
CA LEU A 6 -54.03 60.89 -6.23
C LEU A 6 -55.52 60.63 -6.46
N ARG A 7 -56.36 61.65 -6.23
CA ARG A 7 -57.81 61.59 -6.46
C ARG A 7 -58.15 61.40 -7.93
N PHE A 8 -57.37 61.98 -8.84
CA PHE A 8 -57.54 61.82 -10.27
C PHE A 8 -57.11 60.45 -10.77
N TYR A 9 -55.93 59.97 -10.37
CA TYR A 9 -55.49 58.61 -10.73
C TYR A 9 -56.45 57.53 -10.20
N LEU A 10 -56.97 57.71 -8.99
CA LEU A 10 -58.01 56.85 -8.44
C LEU A 10 -59.32 56.92 -9.25
N SER A 11 -59.72 58.11 -9.73
CA SER A 11 -60.91 58.26 -10.57
C SER A 11 -60.77 57.59 -11.95
N ILE A 12 -59.56 57.60 -12.53
CA ILE A 12 -59.24 56.88 -13.78
C ILE A 12 -59.35 55.38 -13.55
N LEU A 13 -58.76 54.89 -12.45
CA LEU A 13 -58.82 53.49 -12.07
C LEU A 13 -60.27 53.03 -11.85
N LEU A 14 -61.08 53.77 -11.08
CA LEU A 14 -62.49 53.46 -10.83
C LEU A 14 -63.34 53.47 -12.10
N ARG A 15 -63.05 54.37 -13.05
CA ARG A 15 -63.77 54.44 -14.33
C ARG A 15 -63.40 53.29 -15.27
N ARG A 16 -62.14 52.84 -15.24
CA ARG A 16 -61.60 51.74 -16.06
C ARG A 16 -61.52 50.40 -15.31
N ALA A 17 -62.03 50.35 -14.08
CA ALA A 17 -62.11 49.17 -13.22
C ALA A 17 -62.62 47.90 -13.92
N PRO A 18 -63.64 47.92 -14.81
CA PRO A 18 -64.05 46.69 -15.50
C PRO A 18 -62.97 46.12 -16.42
N TYR A 19 -62.13 46.96 -17.06
CA TYR A 19 -61.02 46.48 -17.90
C TYR A 19 -59.87 45.93 -17.05
N PHE A 20 -59.57 46.59 -15.92
CA PHE A 20 -58.62 46.08 -14.94
C PHE A 20 -59.06 44.73 -14.37
N LEU A 21 -60.31 44.61 -13.92
CA LEU A 21 -60.85 43.38 -13.35
C LEU A 21 -60.94 42.26 -14.39
N ALA A 22 -61.35 42.56 -15.62
CA ALA A 22 -61.40 41.58 -16.70
C ALA A 22 -60.00 41.00 -17.01
N THR A 23 -59.00 41.86 -17.17
CA THR A 23 -57.63 41.44 -17.48
C THR A 23 -56.99 40.71 -16.31
N ALA A 24 -57.21 41.18 -15.08
CA ALA A 24 -56.74 40.49 -13.89
C ALA A 24 -57.38 39.10 -13.74
N ALA A 25 -58.69 38.98 -13.97
CA ALA A 25 -59.41 37.71 -13.92
C ALA A 25 -58.87 36.70 -14.96
N VAL A 26 -58.63 37.15 -16.20
CA VAL A 26 -58.03 36.31 -17.26
C VAL A 26 -56.66 35.77 -16.83
N VAL A 27 -55.78 36.63 -16.31
CA VAL A 27 -54.40 36.25 -15.96
C VAL A 27 -54.38 35.31 -14.75
N VAL A 28 -55.23 35.53 -13.74
CA VAL A 28 -55.32 34.65 -12.57
C VAL A 28 -55.87 33.28 -12.97
N VAL A 29 -56.93 33.24 -13.78
CA VAL A 29 -57.51 31.98 -14.28
C VAL A 29 -56.49 31.23 -15.13
N ALA A 30 -55.81 31.91 -16.05
CA ALA A 30 -54.76 31.30 -16.86
C ALA A 30 -53.62 30.74 -15.99
N SER A 31 -53.19 31.47 -14.96
CA SER A 31 -52.14 31.02 -14.04
C SER A 31 -52.57 29.79 -13.20
N ALA A 32 -53.83 29.74 -12.77
CA ALA A 32 -54.38 28.60 -12.06
C ALA A 32 -54.52 27.37 -12.98
N VAL A 33 -54.95 27.56 -14.23
CA VAL A 33 -55.05 26.49 -15.23
C VAL A 33 -53.65 25.94 -15.55
N VAL A 34 -52.68 26.80 -15.84
CA VAL A 34 -51.28 26.39 -16.05
C VAL A 34 -50.75 25.61 -14.85
N SER A 35 -50.98 26.09 -13.63
CA SER A 35 -50.56 25.42 -12.39
C SER A 35 -51.11 24.00 -12.20
N LEU A 36 -52.26 23.67 -12.81
CA LEU A 36 -52.84 22.33 -12.79
C LEU A 36 -52.25 21.40 -13.87
N PHE A 37 -51.75 21.95 -14.97
CA PHE A 37 -51.16 21.18 -16.08
C PHE A 37 -49.66 20.90 -15.93
N LEU A 38 -48.96 21.58 -15.01
CA LEU A 38 -47.55 21.27 -14.76
C LEU A 38 -47.41 19.87 -14.10
N PRO A 39 -46.44 19.05 -14.55
CA PRO A 39 -46.23 17.72 -14.01
C PRO A 39 -45.86 17.77 -12.53
N GLU A 40 -46.44 16.85 -11.76
CA GLU A 40 -46.17 16.71 -10.34
C GLU A 40 -44.83 16.00 -10.15
N VAL A 41 -44.02 16.48 -9.21
CA VAL A 41 -42.73 15.87 -8.87
C VAL A 41 -42.72 15.56 -7.38
N TYR A 42 -42.46 14.29 -7.07
CA TYR A 42 -42.31 13.75 -5.74
C TYR A 42 -40.84 13.43 -5.50
N ARG A 43 -40.32 13.80 -4.32
CA ARG A 43 -38.96 13.48 -3.91
C ARG A 43 -39.00 12.48 -2.76
N ALA A 44 -38.35 11.34 -2.95
CA ALA A 44 -38.09 10.40 -1.86
C ALA A 44 -36.60 10.40 -1.57
N SER A 45 -36.22 10.23 -0.30
CA SER A 45 -34.82 10.18 0.10
C SER A 45 -34.54 9.02 1.05
N SER A 46 -33.36 8.42 0.91
CA SER A 46 -32.85 7.39 1.80
C SER A 46 -31.51 7.84 2.39
N LYS A 47 -31.30 7.54 3.67
CA LYS A 47 -30.13 7.95 4.42
C LYS A 47 -29.24 6.74 4.69
N ILE A 48 -27.97 6.87 4.34
CA ILE A 48 -26.90 5.91 4.62
C ILE A 48 -26.09 6.42 5.80
N LEU A 49 -25.85 5.54 6.77
CA LEU A 49 -24.95 5.74 7.89
C LEU A 49 -23.57 5.16 7.58
N VAL A 50 -22.51 5.92 7.85
CA VAL A 50 -21.15 5.39 7.89
C VAL A 50 -20.81 4.96 9.31
N GLU A 51 -20.80 3.65 9.58
CA GLU A 51 -20.47 3.08 10.89
C GLU A 51 -18.96 2.89 11.06
N ALA A 52 -18.45 3.21 12.25
CA ALA A 52 -17.08 2.87 12.63
C ALA A 52 -16.87 1.34 12.69
N PRO A 53 -15.65 0.84 12.45
CA PRO A 53 -15.38 -0.60 12.47
C PRO A 53 -15.61 -1.17 13.88
N GLN A 54 -16.30 -2.32 13.97
CA GLN A 54 -16.62 -2.97 15.25
C GLN A 54 -15.41 -3.65 15.90
N ILE A 55 -14.39 -3.99 15.12
CA ILE A 55 -13.13 -4.59 15.60
C ILE A 55 -12.08 -3.46 15.71
N PRO A 56 -11.49 -3.24 16.90
CA PRO A 56 -10.44 -2.25 17.07
C PRO A 56 -9.28 -2.49 16.09
N THR A 57 -8.86 -1.44 15.38
CA THR A 57 -7.80 -1.47 14.35
C THR A 57 -6.44 -1.93 14.87
N ALA A 58 -6.26 -1.97 16.19
CA ALA A 58 -5.06 -2.50 16.86
C ALA A 58 -4.96 -4.04 16.80
N LEU A 59 -6.08 -4.76 16.61
CA LEU A 59 -6.12 -6.22 16.57
C LEU A 59 -6.12 -6.77 15.14
N ALA A 60 -6.56 -5.97 14.15
CA ALA A 60 -6.43 -6.24 12.73
C ALA A 60 -6.59 -4.92 11.94
N ARG A 61 -5.56 -4.52 11.19
CA ARG A 61 -5.63 -3.31 10.33
C ARG A 61 -6.27 -3.66 9.00
N SER A 62 -7.26 -2.88 8.57
CA SER A 62 -7.70 -2.89 7.18
C SER A 62 -6.53 -2.45 6.29
N THR A 63 -6.13 -3.28 5.34
CA THR A 63 -5.06 -3.01 4.38
C THR A 63 -5.47 -1.98 3.31
N VAL A 64 -6.73 -1.54 3.31
CA VAL A 64 -7.26 -0.51 2.40
C VAL A 64 -7.19 0.86 3.08
N PRO A 65 -6.34 1.80 2.61
CA PRO A 65 -6.04 3.06 3.30
C PRO A 65 -6.99 4.23 2.99
N THR A 66 -8.01 4.04 2.15
CA THR A 66 -8.94 5.13 1.80
C THR A 66 -9.91 5.42 2.94
N THR A 67 -10.18 6.70 3.18
CA THR A 67 -11.19 7.10 4.16
C THR A 67 -12.55 6.57 3.71
N ALA A 68 -13.43 6.22 4.65
CA ALA A 68 -14.77 5.72 4.32
C ALA A 68 -15.55 6.69 3.40
N LEU A 69 -15.30 7.99 3.55
CA LEU A 69 -15.94 9.03 2.76
C LEU A 69 -15.43 9.08 1.31
N GLU A 70 -14.12 8.94 1.07
CA GLU A 70 -13.57 8.80 -0.29
C GLU A 70 -14.10 7.55 -0.99
N GLN A 71 -14.22 6.43 -0.27
CA GLN A 71 -14.78 5.21 -0.85
C GLN A 71 -16.25 5.40 -1.24
N LEU A 72 -17.02 6.10 -0.41
CA LEU A 72 -18.41 6.41 -0.70
C LEU A 72 -18.53 7.28 -1.95
N GLN A 73 -17.69 8.31 -2.09
CA GLN A 73 -17.65 9.16 -3.29
C GLN A 73 -17.32 8.36 -4.56
N ILE A 74 -16.32 7.47 -4.51
CA ILE A 74 -15.97 6.61 -5.66
C ILE A 74 -17.16 5.74 -6.08
N VAL A 75 -17.87 5.15 -5.11
CA VAL A 75 -19.03 4.29 -5.41
C VAL A 75 -20.23 5.12 -5.88
N GLN A 76 -20.40 6.36 -5.40
CA GLN A 76 -21.39 7.31 -5.93
C GLN A 76 -21.12 7.68 -7.39
N GLU A 77 -19.87 8.02 -7.73
CA GLU A 77 -19.48 8.27 -9.12
C GLU A 77 -19.73 7.05 -10.01
N GLN A 78 -19.47 5.84 -9.48
CA GLN A 78 -19.82 4.60 -10.17
C GLN A 78 -21.33 4.43 -10.34
N ALA A 79 -22.15 4.75 -9.33
CA ALA A 79 -23.61 4.70 -9.44
C ALA A 79 -24.14 5.68 -10.50
N ASN A 80 -23.48 6.81 -10.70
CA ASN A 80 -23.84 7.84 -11.68
C ASN A 80 -23.38 7.57 -13.13
N THR A 81 -22.73 6.43 -13.39
CA THR A 81 -22.31 6.08 -14.76
C THR A 81 -23.51 5.79 -15.65
N THR A 82 -23.37 6.05 -16.96
CA THR A 82 -24.44 5.84 -17.95
C THR A 82 -24.99 4.42 -17.88
N ASP A 83 -24.12 3.42 -17.88
CA ASP A 83 -24.53 2.01 -17.89
C ASP A 83 -25.35 1.64 -16.65
N ASN A 84 -24.93 2.08 -15.47
CA ASN A 84 -25.62 1.77 -14.21
C ASN A 84 -26.97 2.48 -14.13
N LEU A 85 -27.04 3.76 -14.52
CA LEU A 85 -28.29 4.52 -14.52
C LEU A 85 -29.29 4.02 -15.56
N VAL A 86 -28.83 3.61 -16.74
CA VAL A 86 -29.68 3.01 -17.77
C VAL A 86 -30.19 1.64 -17.33
N ALA A 87 -29.32 0.80 -16.75
CA ALA A 87 -29.72 -0.49 -16.20
C ALA A 87 -30.77 -0.33 -15.09
N LEU A 88 -30.56 0.63 -14.19
CA LEU A 88 -31.50 1.00 -13.13
C LEU A 88 -32.84 1.49 -13.69
N ALA A 89 -32.81 2.41 -14.64
CA ALA A 89 -34.01 2.97 -15.27
C ALA A 89 -34.85 1.89 -15.96
N ARG A 90 -34.20 0.94 -16.65
CA ARG A 90 -34.87 -0.20 -17.29
C ARG A 90 -35.40 -1.20 -16.26
N LYS A 91 -34.63 -1.50 -15.21
CA LYS A 91 -35.03 -2.42 -14.13
C LYS A 91 -36.31 -1.97 -13.42
N LEU A 92 -36.41 -0.67 -13.12
CA LEU A 92 -37.56 -0.08 -12.43
C LEU A 92 -38.61 0.51 -13.38
N ASN A 93 -38.43 0.33 -14.68
CA ASN A 93 -39.33 0.84 -15.72
C ASN A 93 -39.68 2.33 -15.55
N VAL A 94 -38.67 3.17 -15.28
CA VAL A 94 -38.83 4.59 -14.91
C VAL A 94 -39.58 5.40 -15.98
N TYR A 95 -39.43 5.03 -17.24
CA TYR A 95 -40.03 5.74 -18.39
C TYR A 95 -41.20 4.97 -19.03
N GLY A 96 -41.59 3.80 -18.51
CA GLY A 96 -42.70 3.03 -19.06
C GLY A 96 -42.54 2.69 -20.55
N SER A 97 -43.58 2.98 -21.34
CA SER A 97 -43.60 2.79 -22.80
C SER A 97 -42.77 3.81 -23.58
N ASP A 98 -42.35 4.91 -22.96
CA ASP A 98 -41.71 6.05 -23.63
C ASP A 98 -40.21 5.82 -23.87
N VAL A 99 -39.67 4.67 -23.47
CA VAL A 99 -38.26 4.27 -23.65
C VAL A 99 -37.88 4.17 -25.13
N ALA A 100 -38.84 3.85 -26.02
CA ALA A 100 -38.56 3.54 -27.43
C ALA A 100 -37.98 4.71 -28.25
N GLY A 101 -38.05 5.94 -27.74
CA GLY A 101 -37.51 7.14 -28.41
C GLY A 101 -36.30 7.79 -27.74
N LEU A 102 -35.85 7.31 -26.57
CA LEU A 102 -34.78 7.92 -25.79
C LEU A 102 -33.46 7.20 -26.02
N SER A 103 -32.38 7.97 -26.23
CA SER A 103 -31.04 7.39 -26.23
C SER A 103 -30.61 7.04 -24.81
N ASP A 104 -29.71 6.06 -24.66
CA ASP A 104 -29.13 5.70 -23.36
C ASP A 104 -28.42 6.89 -22.69
N ALA A 105 -27.86 7.80 -23.48
CA ALA A 105 -27.27 9.04 -22.98
C ALA A 105 -28.32 10.00 -22.40
N ASP A 106 -29.48 10.11 -23.04
CA ASP A 106 -30.59 10.96 -22.56
C ASP A 106 -31.20 10.40 -21.29
N ILE A 107 -31.40 9.08 -21.23
CA ILE A 107 -31.87 8.37 -20.03
C ILE A 107 -30.93 8.64 -18.86
N ALA A 108 -29.62 8.44 -19.06
CA ALA A 108 -28.66 8.67 -18.00
C ALA A 108 -28.57 10.14 -17.58
N LYS A 109 -28.67 11.07 -18.54
CA LYS A 109 -28.68 12.52 -18.26
C LYS A 109 -29.87 12.91 -17.39
N ASP A 110 -31.06 12.43 -17.72
CA ASP A 110 -32.28 12.70 -16.95
C ASP A 110 -32.23 12.05 -15.56
N MET A 111 -31.80 10.78 -15.47
CA MET A 111 -31.60 10.10 -14.18
C MET A 111 -30.63 10.86 -13.27
N ARG A 112 -29.48 11.33 -13.80
CA ARG A 112 -28.54 12.16 -13.02
C ARG A 112 -29.16 13.47 -12.57
N ALA A 113 -29.93 14.13 -13.42
CA ALA A 113 -30.57 15.41 -13.09
C ALA A 113 -31.63 15.27 -11.98
N ARG A 114 -32.26 14.10 -11.87
CA ARG A 114 -33.27 13.78 -10.85
C ARG A 114 -32.69 13.18 -9.58
N THR A 115 -31.41 12.82 -9.57
CA THR A 115 -30.73 12.25 -8.40
C THR A 115 -29.91 13.31 -7.70
N SER A 116 -30.04 13.42 -6.37
CA SER A 116 -29.24 14.34 -5.57
C SER A 116 -28.59 13.61 -4.39
N TYR A 117 -27.33 13.93 -4.14
CA TYR A 117 -26.51 13.40 -3.07
C TYR A 117 -26.18 14.56 -2.12
N GLU A 118 -26.69 14.52 -0.89
CA GLU A 118 -26.45 15.56 0.11
C GLU A 118 -25.78 14.95 1.34
N GLN A 119 -24.66 15.54 1.75
CA GLN A 119 -24.01 15.15 3.00
C GLN A 119 -24.68 15.89 4.15
N VAL A 120 -25.36 15.14 5.01
CA VAL A 120 -26.02 15.68 6.20
C VAL A 120 -25.14 15.34 7.40
N SER A 121 -24.18 16.22 7.70
CA SER A 121 -23.32 16.07 8.88
C SER A 121 -23.97 16.77 10.09
N PRO A 122 -24.40 16.05 11.14
CA PRO A 122 -24.87 16.68 12.36
C PRO A 122 -23.69 17.41 13.05
N PRO A 123 -23.86 18.65 13.55
CA PRO A 123 -22.77 19.46 14.11
C PRO A 123 -22.13 18.93 15.41
N ALA A 124 -22.49 17.72 15.87
CA ALA A 124 -22.07 17.18 17.17
C ALA A 124 -21.69 15.67 17.17
N GLN A 125 -21.63 14.98 16.02
CA GLN A 125 -21.32 13.54 15.97
C GLN A 125 -20.21 13.22 14.97
N GLU A 126 -19.34 12.26 15.31
CA GLU A 126 -18.32 11.64 14.42
C GLU A 126 -18.95 10.74 13.33
N VAL A 127 -20.24 10.92 13.08
CA VAL A 127 -21.07 10.03 12.28
C VAL A 127 -21.45 10.78 11.01
N THR A 128 -21.01 10.27 9.86
CA THR A 128 -21.37 10.84 8.56
C THR A 128 -22.65 10.18 8.07
N VAL A 129 -23.69 10.99 7.84
CA VAL A 129 -24.92 10.56 7.17
C VAL A 129 -24.94 11.15 5.77
N VAL A 130 -25.25 10.31 4.79
CA VAL A 130 -25.44 10.75 3.40
C VAL A 130 -26.87 10.48 2.99
N GLU A 131 -27.53 11.52 2.52
CA GLU A 131 -28.88 11.48 1.99
C GLU A 131 -28.83 11.37 0.46
N ILE A 132 -29.49 10.36 -0.08
CA ILE A 132 -29.63 10.12 -1.51
C ILE A 132 -31.11 10.28 -1.84
N SER A 133 -31.42 11.19 -2.75
CA SER A 133 -32.80 11.49 -3.14
C SER A 133 -33.02 11.35 -4.63
N PHE A 134 -34.24 10.96 -5.01
CA PHE A 134 -34.67 10.85 -6.40
C PHE A 134 -36.03 11.53 -6.61
N ASP A 135 -36.11 12.30 -7.69
CA ASP A 135 -37.29 13.03 -8.13
C ASP A 135 -38.07 12.24 -9.20
N ALA A 136 -39.33 11.90 -8.95
CA ALA A 136 -40.16 11.17 -9.91
C ALA A 136 -41.63 11.66 -9.93
N PRO A 137 -42.36 11.44 -11.04
CA PRO A 137 -43.79 11.75 -11.10
C PRO A 137 -44.68 10.88 -10.20
N ASN A 138 -44.20 9.70 -9.83
CA ASN A 138 -44.90 8.75 -8.96
C ASN A 138 -44.14 8.64 -7.62
N PRO A 139 -44.82 8.81 -6.46
CA PRO A 139 -44.17 8.73 -5.16
C PRO A 139 -43.56 7.36 -4.85
N VAL A 140 -44.16 6.27 -5.36
CA VAL A 140 -43.63 4.91 -5.20
C VAL A 140 -42.36 4.75 -6.02
N LEU A 141 -42.39 5.18 -7.29
CA LEU A 141 -41.21 5.15 -8.16
C LEU A 141 -40.05 5.96 -7.59
N ALA A 142 -40.34 7.13 -6.99
CA ALA A 142 -39.32 7.94 -6.33
C ALA A 142 -38.60 7.16 -5.22
N ALA A 143 -39.37 6.47 -4.37
CA ALA A 143 -38.85 5.67 -3.28
C ALA A 143 -38.08 4.44 -3.77
N ASP A 144 -38.61 3.71 -4.76
CA ASP A 144 -37.99 2.51 -5.31
C ASP A 144 -36.63 2.81 -5.94
N VAL A 145 -36.53 3.89 -6.72
CA VAL A 145 -35.27 4.30 -7.36
C VAL A 145 -34.24 4.72 -6.30
N ALA A 146 -34.62 5.53 -5.31
CA ALA A 146 -33.71 5.95 -4.25
C ALA A 146 -33.18 4.74 -3.44
N ASN A 147 -34.07 3.80 -3.07
CA ASN A 147 -33.71 2.58 -2.36
C ASN A 147 -32.79 1.66 -3.18
N GLU A 148 -33.03 1.56 -4.49
CA GLU A 148 -32.21 0.74 -5.38
C GLU A 148 -30.82 1.35 -5.59
N ILE A 149 -30.68 2.67 -5.70
CA ILE A 149 -29.37 3.36 -5.75
C ILE A 149 -28.59 3.08 -4.45
N VAL A 150 -29.24 3.22 -3.29
CA VAL A 150 -28.63 2.90 -2.00
C VAL A 150 -28.18 1.43 -1.96
N SER A 151 -29.06 0.51 -2.35
CA SER A 151 -28.75 -0.92 -2.38
C SER A 151 -27.56 -1.22 -3.29
N PHE A 152 -27.51 -0.60 -4.48
CA PHE A 152 -26.38 -0.69 -5.39
C PHE A 152 -25.07 -0.22 -4.72
N ILE A 153 -25.08 0.95 -4.07
CA ILE A 153 -23.90 1.51 -3.39
C ILE A 153 -23.41 0.56 -2.28
N LEU A 154 -24.32 0.05 -1.46
CA LEU A 154 -23.99 -0.85 -0.34
C LEU A 154 -23.40 -2.18 -0.84
N HIS A 155 -24.04 -2.81 -1.82
CA HIS A 155 -23.57 -4.07 -2.40
C HIS A 155 -22.23 -3.89 -3.14
N LYS A 156 -22.10 -2.82 -3.92
CA LYS A 156 -20.88 -2.53 -4.68
C LYS A 156 -19.71 -2.26 -3.74
N ASN A 157 -19.90 -1.47 -2.69
CA ASN A 157 -18.87 -1.20 -1.70
C ASN A 157 -18.42 -2.48 -0.97
N ALA A 158 -19.37 -3.25 -0.42
CA ALA A 158 -19.07 -4.49 0.30
C ALA A 158 -18.29 -5.48 -0.57
N ARG A 159 -18.73 -5.67 -1.82
CA ARG A 159 -18.06 -6.56 -2.77
C ARG A 159 -16.66 -6.05 -3.12
N GLN A 160 -16.51 -4.77 -3.43
CA GLN A 160 -15.21 -4.19 -3.80
C GLN A 160 -14.20 -4.25 -2.64
N ARG A 161 -14.65 -4.11 -1.38
CA ARG A 161 -13.78 -4.26 -0.20
C ARG A 161 -13.35 -5.71 -0.03
N ALA A 162 -14.27 -6.67 -0.17
CA ALA A 162 -13.94 -8.10 -0.13
C ALA A 162 -12.96 -8.50 -1.24
N ASP A 163 -13.19 -8.02 -2.48
CA ASP A 163 -12.30 -8.30 -3.62
C ASP A 163 -10.90 -7.72 -3.38
N ARG A 164 -10.78 -6.44 -3.00
CA ARG A 164 -9.46 -5.82 -2.69
C ARG A 164 -8.70 -6.54 -1.57
N ALA A 165 -9.43 -6.97 -0.52
CA ALA A 165 -8.81 -7.72 0.57
C ALA A 165 -8.32 -9.09 0.10
N GLY A 166 -9.10 -9.77 -0.76
CA GLY A 166 -8.69 -11.00 -1.44
C GLY A 166 -7.46 -10.81 -2.34
N ASP A 167 -7.45 -9.77 -3.18
CA ASP A 167 -6.31 -9.44 -4.05
C ASP A 167 -5.02 -9.20 -3.23
N THR A 168 -5.16 -8.52 -2.09
CA THR A 168 -4.02 -8.26 -1.18
C THR A 168 -3.50 -9.55 -0.55
N ALA A 169 -4.38 -10.44 -0.10
CA ALA A 169 -3.98 -11.74 0.45
C ALA A 169 -3.30 -12.59 -0.62
N GLN A 170 -3.86 -12.65 -1.83
CA GLN A 170 -3.29 -13.37 -2.96
C GLN A 170 -1.91 -12.84 -3.37
N PHE A 171 -1.71 -11.52 -3.35
CA PHE A 171 -0.39 -10.91 -3.60
C PHE A 171 0.66 -11.41 -2.61
N PHE A 172 0.35 -11.38 -1.30
CA PHE A 172 1.31 -11.85 -0.28
C PHE A 172 1.49 -13.36 -0.31
N GLU A 173 0.48 -14.14 -0.67
CA GLU A 173 0.60 -15.59 -0.87
C GLU A 173 1.60 -15.90 -2.00
N ALA A 174 1.47 -15.22 -3.15
CA ALA A 174 2.40 -15.35 -4.26
C ALA A 174 3.82 -14.92 -3.87
N GLU A 175 3.96 -13.84 -3.10
CA GLU A 175 5.26 -13.34 -2.64
C GLU A 175 5.93 -14.29 -1.65
N VAL A 176 5.17 -14.93 -0.75
CA VAL A 176 5.67 -15.97 0.17
C VAL A 176 6.24 -17.16 -0.61
N GLU A 177 5.51 -17.67 -1.61
CA GLU A 177 6.01 -18.80 -2.42
C GLU A 177 7.21 -18.40 -3.30
N ARG A 178 7.23 -17.17 -3.83
CA ARG A 178 8.39 -16.62 -4.57
C ARG A 178 9.63 -16.58 -3.68
N LEU A 179 9.53 -15.98 -2.49
CA LEU A 179 10.64 -15.83 -1.53
C LEU A 179 11.11 -17.17 -0.97
N LYS A 180 10.20 -18.12 -0.73
CA LYS A 180 10.53 -19.49 -0.34
C LYS A 180 11.36 -20.22 -1.38
N THR A 181 10.99 -20.07 -2.66
CA THR A 181 11.74 -20.64 -3.79
C THR A 181 13.13 -20.00 -3.88
N GLU A 182 13.21 -18.68 -3.73
CA GLU A 182 14.47 -17.94 -3.75
C GLU A 182 15.39 -18.32 -2.57
N LEU A 183 14.82 -18.45 -1.37
CA LEU A 183 15.53 -18.90 -0.18
C LEU A 183 16.11 -20.30 -0.36
N THR A 184 15.30 -21.24 -0.83
CA THR A 184 15.73 -22.63 -1.09
C THR A 184 16.89 -22.66 -2.10
N LYS A 185 16.83 -21.81 -3.13
CA LYS A 185 17.90 -21.68 -4.11
C LYS A 185 19.19 -21.15 -3.48
N VAL A 186 19.12 -20.06 -2.71
CA VAL A 186 20.31 -19.49 -2.05
C VAL A 186 20.89 -20.44 -1.00
N GLU A 187 20.06 -21.20 -0.30
CA GLU A 187 20.52 -22.25 0.62
C GLU A 187 21.24 -23.38 -0.10
N ALA A 188 20.72 -23.83 -1.25
CA ALA A 188 21.38 -24.82 -2.10
C ALA A 188 22.72 -24.29 -2.66
N ASP A 189 22.76 -23.04 -3.12
CA ASP A 189 23.98 -22.39 -3.62
C ASP A 189 25.02 -22.22 -2.51
N LEU A 190 24.59 -21.87 -1.29
CA LEU A 190 25.46 -21.77 -0.11
C LEU A 190 26.03 -23.15 0.26
N LEU A 191 25.20 -24.20 0.27
CA LEU A 191 25.65 -25.56 0.54
C LEU A 191 26.67 -26.01 -0.52
N LYS A 192 26.37 -25.78 -1.80
CA LYS A 192 27.27 -26.09 -2.91
C LYS A 192 28.62 -25.36 -2.74
N PHE A 193 28.58 -24.06 -2.46
CA PHE A 193 29.79 -23.26 -2.19
C PHE A 193 30.60 -23.82 -1.02
N LYS A 194 29.94 -24.19 0.09
CA LYS A 194 30.59 -24.82 1.26
C LYS A 194 31.25 -26.15 0.91
N THR A 195 30.59 -26.98 0.11
CA THR A 195 31.13 -28.29 -0.31
C THR A 195 32.30 -28.17 -1.30
N GLU A 196 32.20 -27.33 -2.33
CA GLU A 196 33.23 -27.16 -3.36
C GLU A 196 34.51 -26.49 -2.84
N ASN A 197 34.41 -25.70 -1.76
CA ASN A 197 35.52 -24.90 -1.24
C ASN A 197 35.99 -25.36 0.15
N ARG A 198 35.66 -26.60 0.56
CA ARG A 198 35.90 -27.15 1.91
C ARG A 198 37.31 -26.89 2.46
N ASP A 199 38.33 -27.10 1.63
CA ASP A 199 39.73 -27.00 2.04
C ASP A 199 40.27 -25.56 2.08
N THR A 200 39.45 -24.59 1.70
CA THR A 200 39.74 -23.13 1.72
C THR A 200 38.79 -22.34 2.61
N MET A 201 37.97 -23.03 3.41
CA MET A 201 36.99 -22.40 4.30
C MET A 201 37.65 -21.73 5.52
N PRO A 202 37.05 -20.65 6.05
CA PRO A 202 37.51 -20.01 7.29
C PRO A 202 37.48 -20.92 8.52
N ASP A 203 36.46 -21.77 8.65
CA ASP A 203 36.26 -22.65 9.82
C ASP A 203 37.44 -23.60 10.07
N SER A 204 38.14 -24.02 9.00
CA SER A 204 39.31 -24.89 9.05
C SER A 204 40.64 -24.14 8.97
N LEU A 205 40.62 -22.80 8.93
CA LEU A 205 41.83 -21.97 8.81
C LEU A 205 42.80 -22.21 9.99
N GLU A 206 42.28 -22.22 11.22
CA GLU A 206 43.10 -22.40 12.42
C GLU A 206 43.73 -23.80 12.47
N PHE A 207 42.96 -24.82 12.07
CA PHE A 207 43.48 -26.18 11.92
C PHE A 207 44.60 -26.24 10.86
N ARG A 208 44.43 -25.61 9.70
CA ARG A 208 45.48 -25.55 8.66
C ARG A 208 46.71 -24.78 9.13
N ARG A 209 46.55 -23.67 9.87
CA ARG A 209 47.67 -22.88 10.43
C ARG A 209 48.47 -23.66 11.46
N SER A 210 47.78 -24.36 12.37
CA SER A 210 48.45 -25.23 13.34
C SER A 210 49.16 -26.40 12.67
N GLN A 211 48.57 -27.01 11.64
CA GLN A 211 49.21 -28.03 10.82
C GLN A 211 50.45 -27.48 10.09
N GLN A 212 50.37 -26.28 9.52
CA GLN A 212 51.51 -25.61 8.89
C GLN A 212 52.64 -25.39 9.89
N ALA A 213 52.35 -24.87 11.08
CA ALA A 213 53.33 -24.65 12.13
C ALA A 213 54.01 -25.95 12.58
N ALA A 214 53.22 -27.03 12.76
CA ALA A 214 53.75 -28.35 13.13
C ALA A 214 54.66 -28.93 12.03
N GLN A 215 54.30 -28.77 10.75
CA GLN A 215 55.13 -29.22 9.62
C GLN A 215 56.41 -28.38 9.45
N GLN A 216 56.34 -27.06 9.71
CA GLN A 216 57.52 -26.19 9.74
C GLN A 216 58.50 -26.60 10.84
N GLU A 217 58.01 -26.85 12.05
CA GLU A 217 58.84 -27.32 13.16
C GLU A 217 59.48 -28.68 12.82
N ARG A 218 58.70 -29.63 12.27
CA ARG A 218 59.20 -30.93 11.84
C ARG A 218 60.29 -30.80 10.76
N LEU A 219 60.12 -29.89 9.80
CA LEU A 219 61.13 -29.62 8.78
C LEU A 219 62.43 -29.10 9.40
N MET A 220 62.35 -28.14 10.33
CA MET A 220 63.51 -27.60 11.03
C MET A 220 64.22 -28.66 11.90
N MET A 221 63.48 -29.59 12.50
CA MET A 221 64.07 -30.74 13.20
C MET A 221 64.83 -31.65 12.25
N LEU A 222 64.24 -32.03 11.11
CA LEU A 222 64.89 -32.87 10.10
C LEU A 222 66.12 -32.20 9.48
N GLU A 223 66.08 -30.89 9.27
CA GLU A 223 67.22 -30.11 8.76
C GLU A 223 68.40 -30.09 9.73
N ARG A 224 68.12 -29.93 11.03
CA ARG A 224 69.14 -30.02 12.08
C ARG A 224 69.72 -31.43 12.15
N GLU A 225 68.87 -32.46 12.12
CA GLU A 225 69.29 -33.85 12.13
C GLU A 225 70.15 -34.21 10.90
N GLU A 226 69.77 -33.74 9.71
CA GLU A 226 70.54 -33.90 8.48
C GLU A 226 71.94 -33.28 8.60
N ALA A 227 72.03 -32.06 9.14
CA ALA A 227 73.30 -31.37 9.35
C ALA A 227 74.19 -32.10 10.36
N GLU A 228 73.61 -32.59 11.46
CA GLU A 228 74.33 -33.38 12.47
C GLU A 228 74.85 -34.70 11.89
N LEU A 229 74.00 -35.46 11.17
CA LEU A 229 74.37 -36.71 10.51
C LEU A 229 75.46 -36.50 9.46
N ARG A 230 75.38 -35.43 8.65
CA ARG A 230 76.44 -35.08 7.70
C ARG A 230 77.75 -34.74 8.38
N SER A 231 77.71 -33.97 9.48
CA SER A 231 78.92 -33.64 10.26
C SER A 231 79.54 -34.91 10.86
N ARG A 232 78.72 -35.79 11.45
CA ARG A 232 79.14 -37.07 12.00
C ARG A 232 79.77 -37.97 10.94
N ARG A 233 79.14 -38.08 9.76
CA ARG A 233 79.66 -38.81 8.60
C ARG A 233 81.04 -38.27 8.18
N ASN A 234 81.16 -36.96 8.01
CA ASN A 234 82.42 -36.33 7.61
C ASN A 234 83.53 -36.53 8.65
N ASN A 235 83.20 -36.46 9.94
CA ASN A 235 84.15 -36.73 11.02
C ASN A 235 84.60 -38.20 11.01
N LEU A 236 83.68 -39.16 10.82
CA LEU A 236 83.98 -40.58 10.73
C LEU A 236 84.92 -40.88 9.56
N VAL A 237 84.59 -40.38 8.36
CA VAL A 237 85.41 -40.53 7.15
C VAL A 237 86.79 -39.90 7.34
N ARG A 238 86.85 -38.65 7.84
CA ARG A 238 88.13 -37.95 8.06
C ARG A 238 89.00 -38.64 9.10
N THR A 239 88.41 -39.15 10.18
CA THR A 239 89.14 -39.89 11.22
C THR A 239 89.74 -41.15 10.62
N TYR A 240 88.94 -41.91 9.88
CA TYR A 240 89.38 -43.12 9.21
C TYR A 240 90.50 -42.86 8.19
N GLU A 241 90.36 -41.85 7.33
CA GLU A 241 91.39 -41.45 6.34
C GLU A 241 92.70 -40.98 6.99
N THR A 242 92.63 -40.31 8.15
CA THR A 242 93.81 -39.75 8.83
C THR A 242 94.57 -40.78 9.66
N THR A 243 93.88 -41.79 10.22
CA THR A 243 94.47 -42.68 11.23
C THR A 243 94.42 -44.16 10.88
N GLY A 244 93.63 -44.59 9.88
CA GLY A 244 93.43 -46.01 9.53
C GLY A 244 92.80 -46.87 10.65
N ILE A 245 92.44 -46.23 11.77
CA ILE A 245 91.92 -46.82 12.99
C ILE A 245 90.83 -45.88 13.49
N ILE A 246 89.61 -46.37 13.64
CA ILE A 246 88.58 -45.63 14.35
C ILE A 246 89.02 -45.59 15.82
N THR A 247 89.64 -44.49 16.25
CA THR A 247 89.90 -44.29 17.67
C THR A 247 88.56 -44.31 18.39
N LYS A 248 88.44 -45.23 19.36
CA LYS A 248 87.24 -45.36 20.21
C LYS A 248 86.97 -44.03 20.91
N SER A 249 86.09 -43.23 20.32
CA SER A 249 85.26 -42.27 21.06
C SER A 249 83.84 -42.85 21.23
N GLY A 250 83.76 -44.16 21.43
CA GLY A 250 82.60 -44.82 22.04
C GLY A 250 82.70 -44.76 23.57
N PRO A 251 81.61 -45.05 24.30
CA PRO A 251 81.57 -44.97 25.76
C PRO A 251 82.74 -45.74 26.38
N LEU A 252 83.36 -45.12 27.41
CA LEU A 252 84.47 -45.71 28.20
C LEU A 252 84.16 -47.18 28.52
N THR A 253 85.13 -48.08 28.35
CA THR A 253 84.92 -49.49 28.72
C THR A 253 84.61 -49.59 30.22
N PRO A 254 83.87 -50.62 30.68
CA PRO A 254 83.52 -50.77 32.10
C PRO A 254 84.75 -50.69 33.02
N GLU A 255 85.89 -51.20 32.58
CA GLU A 255 87.15 -51.15 33.34
C GLU A 255 87.84 -49.78 33.29
N GLN A 256 87.69 -49.02 32.20
CA GLN A 256 88.17 -47.63 32.11
C GLN A 256 87.30 -46.68 32.95
N GLN A 257 85.98 -46.89 32.97
CA GLN A 257 85.07 -46.21 33.89
C GLN A 257 85.44 -46.52 35.34
N MET A 258 85.63 -47.80 35.66
CA MET A 258 86.03 -48.22 37.00
C MET A 258 87.39 -47.65 37.42
N LEU A 259 88.35 -47.52 36.50
CA LEU A 259 89.62 -46.86 36.77
C LEU A 259 89.43 -45.37 37.09
N GLN A 260 88.57 -44.69 36.32
CA GLN A 260 88.30 -43.27 36.52
C GLN A 260 87.60 -43.03 37.86
N ASP A 261 86.64 -43.87 38.21
CA ASP A 261 85.95 -43.85 39.50
C ASP A 261 86.90 -44.12 40.67
N LEU A 262 87.79 -45.12 40.54
CA LEU A 262 88.80 -45.43 41.55
C LEU A 262 89.83 -44.30 41.72
N ASN A 263 90.24 -43.65 40.62
CA ASN A 263 91.13 -42.48 40.69
C ASN A 263 90.44 -41.28 41.34
N ARG A 264 89.14 -41.08 41.10
CA ARG A 264 88.35 -40.03 41.75
C ARG A 264 88.19 -40.31 43.24
N ALA A 265 87.89 -41.56 43.61
CA ALA A 265 87.86 -41.99 45.01
C ALA A 265 89.23 -41.82 45.69
N LEU A 266 90.34 -42.01 44.96
CA LEU A 266 91.69 -41.75 45.46
C LEU A 266 91.91 -40.26 45.74
N SER A 267 91.56 -39.39 44.80
CA SER A 267 91.70 -37.94 44.99
C SER A 267 90.84 -37.42 46.14
N ASP A 268 89.62 -37.95 46.30
CA ASP A 268 88.71 -37.55 47.36
C ASP A 268 89.20 -38.03 48.74
N GLN A 269 89.77 -39.24 48.83
CA GLN A 269 90.32 -39.75 50.08
C GLN A 269 91.66 -39.11 50.45
N LEU A 270 92.49 -38.72 49.49
CA LEU A 270 93.74 -37.99 49.73
C LEU A 270 93.50 -36.57 50.30
N ALA A 271 92.31 -36.01 50.14
CA ALA A 271 91.94 -34.74 50.76
C ALA A 271 91.68 -34.86 52.28
N ILE A 272 91.44 -36.07 52.80
CA ILE A 272 91.02 -36.33 54.19
C ILE A 272 92.02 -37.21 54.95
N PHE A 273 92.68 -38.15 54.25
CA PHE A 273 93.62 -39.11 54.84
C PHE A 273 95.05 -38.88 54.30
N SER A 274 96.07 -39.14 55.13
CA SER A 274 97.47 -39.01 54.71
C SER A 274 97.85 -40.09 53.69
N GLU A 275 98.87 -39.80 52.87
CA GLU A 275 99.30 -40.68 51.77
C GLU A 275 99.68 -42.11 52.20
N GLU A 276 100.05 -42.31 53.47
CA GLU A 276 100.42 -43.61 54.02
C GLU A 276 99.26 -44.38 54.69
N SER A 277 98.04 -43.84 54.67
CA SER A 277 96.87 -44.50 55.25
C SER A 277 96.63 -45.88 54.61
N PRO A 278 96.33 -46.93 55.40
CA PRO A 278 96.06 -48.28 54.89
C PRO A 278 95.00 -48.33 53.77
N ASN A 279 94.01 -47.44 53.85
CA ASN A 279 92.93 -47.34 52.87
C ASN A 279 93.42 -46.80 51.51
N ILE A 280 94.34 -45.84 51.51
CA ILE A 280 94.93 -45.26 50.30
C ILE A 280 95.87 -46.27 49.63
N GLN A 281 96.63 -47.03 50.42
CA GLN A 281 97.45 -48.12 49.89
C GLN A 281 96.60 -49.22 49.24
N ALA A 282 95.46 -49.57 49.85
CA ALA A 282 94.52 -50.54 49.26
C ALA A 282 93.93 -50.02 47.95
N LEU A 283 93.57 -48.73 47.88
CA LEU A 283 93.04 -48.10 46.66
C LEU A 283 94.09 -48.04 45.55
N ARG A 284 95.34 -47.66 45.86
CA ARG A 284 96.46 -47.66 44.91
C ARG A 284 96.76 -49.06 44.38
N LYS A 285 96.74 -50.09 45.23
CA LYS A 285 96.89 -51.48 44.78
C LYS A 285 95.76 -51.91 43.84
N ARG A 286 94.54 -51.46 44.09
CA ARG A 286 93.38 -51.76 43.23
C ARG A 286 93.44 -51.02 41.89
N ILE A 287 93.87 -49.76 41.90
CA ILE A 287 94.16 -48.99 40.67
C ILE A 287 95.28 -49.66 39.87
N ALA A 288 96.36 -50.09 40.53
CA ALA A 288 97.46 -50.78 39.88
C ALA A 288 97.02 -52.12 39.26
N ALA A 289 96.19 -52.91 39.96
CA ALA A 289 95.65 -54.16 39.42
C ALA A 289 94.75 -53.93 38.19
N VAL A 290 93.89 -52.89 38.23
CA VAL A 290 93.05 -52.54 37.09
C VAL A 290 93.90 -51.99 35.93
N GLN A 291 94.91 -51.15 36.21
CA GLN A 291 95.88 -50.67 35.22
C GLN A 291 96.64 -51.82 34.55
N GLU A 292 97.08 -52.81 35.33
CA GLU A 292 97.81 -53.96 34.81
C GLU A 292 96.90 -54.83 33.93
N SER A 293 95.65 -55.05 34.34
CA SER A 293 94.67 -55.75 33.50
C SER A 293 94.36 -55.02 32.18
N LEU A 294 94.43 -53.68 32.19
CA LEU A 294 94.30 -52.86 30.99
C LEU A 294 95.56 -52.95 30.10
N ARG A 295 96.75 -52.98 30.70
CA ARG A 295 98.03 -53.18 29.99
C ARG A 295 98.13 -54.57 29.35
N GLU A 296 97.73 -55.62 30.05
CA GLU A 296 97.69 -57.00 29.52
C GLU A 296 96.72 -57.12 28.33
N ARG A 297 95.56 -56.46 28.39
CA ARG A 297 94.63 -56.39 27.25
C ARG A 297 95.18 -55.56 26.08
N GLN A 298 95.90 -54.47 26.37
CA GLN A 298 96.56 -53.66 25.34
C GLN A 298 97.70 -54.43 24.66
N ALA A 299 98.51 -55.18 25.42
CA ALA A 299 99.56 -56.04 24.88
C ALA A 299 99.00 -57.20 24.03
N ASN A 300 97.85 -57.77 24.41
CA ASN A 300 97.12 -58.74 23.58
C ASN A 300 96.38 -58.12 22.38
N SER A 301 96.32 -56.80 22.27
CA SER A 301 95.70 -56.08 21.14
C SER A 301 96.71 -55.66 20.06
N GLU A 302 98.03 -55.77 20.30
CA GLU A 302 99.08 -55.41 19.32
C GLU A 302 99.52 -56.56 18.40
N SER A 303 99.13 -57.81 18.66
CA SER A 303 99.37 -58.95 17.75
C SER A 303 98.10 -59.39 17.05
N GLY A 304 97.72 -58.68 15.98
CA GLY A 304 96.64 -59.11 15.10
C GLY A 304 96.27 -58.11 14.02
N ASN A 305 96.76 -58.36 12.80
CA ASN A 305 96.37 -57.70 11.54
C ASN A 305 94.88 -57.92 11.14
N SER A 306 94.02 -58.21 12.12
CA SER A 306 92.56 -58.41 12.01
C SER A 306 91.76 -57.21 12.48
N GLY A 307 92.39 -56.25 13.18
CA GLY A 307 91.76 -55.00 13.62
C GLY A 307 91.34 -54.08 12.46
N SER A 308 92.08 -54.09 11.35
CA SER A 308 91.77 -53.26 10.17
C SER A 308 90.53 -53.73 9.42
N LYS A 309 90.30 -55.06 9.26
CA LYS A 309 89.10 -55.61 8.60
C LYS A 309 87.84 -55.51 9.46
N LEU A 310 87.94 -55.70 10.78
CA LEU A 310 86.81 -55.46 11.69
C LEU A 310 86.48 -53.97 11.82
N ALA A 311 87.48 -53.09 11.84
CA ALA A 311 87.26 -51.64 11.84
C ALA A 311 86.68 -51.13 10.52
N MET A 312 87.07 -51.71 9.37
CA MET A 312 86.40 -51.46 8.07
C MET A 312 84.93 -51.87 8.11
N SER A 313 84.63 -53.10 8.55
CA SER A 313 83.24 -53.57 8.63
C SER A 313 82.39 -52.72 9.57
N GLU A 314 82.93 -52.27 10.71
CA GLU A 314 82.24 -51.43 11.68
C GLU A 314 82.00 -50.01 11.15
N LEU A 315 82.98 -49.41 10.46
CA LEU A 315 82.80 -48.12 9.78
C LEU A 315 81.70 -48.23 8.72
N ASP A 316 81.75 -49.29 7.91
CA ASP A 316 80.79 -49.54 6.84
C ASP A 316 79.36 -49.68 7.42
N PHE A 317 79.20 -50.36 8.56
CA PHE A 317 77.90 -50.44 9.26
C PHE A 317 77.43 -49.07 9.78
N GLN A 318 78.28 -48.29 10.43
CA GLN A 318 77.90 -46.97 10.95
C GLN A 318 77.61 -45.95 9.82
N LEU A 319 78.38 -46.00 8.73
CA LEU A 319 78.12 -45.19 7.55
C LEU A 319 76.84 -45.62 6.85
N ALA A 320 76.56 -46.92 6.75
CA ALA A 320 75.32 -47.44 6.19
C ALA A 320 74.08 -46.97 6.98
N ASP A 321 74.11 -47.03 8.31
CA ASP A 321 73.03 -46.52 9.17
C ASP A 321 72.80 -45.01 8.98
N ILE A 322 73.88 -44.22 8.96
CA ILE A 322 73.80 -42.78 8.69
C ILE A 322 73.25 -42.51 7.27
N ASP A 323 73.71 -43.24 6.26
CA ASP A 323 73.29 -43.07 4.87
C ASP A 323 71.84 -43.53 4.64
N ASP A 324 71.36 -44.54 5.37
CA ASP A 324 69.94 -44.94 5.42
C ASP A 324 69.08 -43.83 6.04
N ARG A 325 69.52 -43.25 7.18
CA ARG A 325 68.82 -42.15 7.84
C ARG A 325 68.81 -40.89 6.98
N LEU A 326 69.92 -40.54 6.35
CA LEU A 326 70.01 -39.43 5.39
C LEU A 326 69.10 -39.64 4.18
N ARG A 327 69.01 -40.87 3.64
CA ARG A 327 68.06 -41.20 2.56
C ARG A 327 66.61 -41.05 3.01
N TYR A 328 66.28 -41.46 4.23
CA TYR A 328 64.96 -41.25 4.80
C TYR A 328 64.63 -39.75 4.89
N ILE A 329 65.53 -38.94 5.45
CA ILE A 329 65.35 -37.49 5.55
C ILE A 329 65.22 -36.86 4.15
N ALA A 330 66.06 -37.25 3.21
CA ALA A 330 66.02 -36.78 1.82
C ALA A 330 64.70 -37.11 1.11
N LYS A 331 64.01 -38.19 1.50
CA LYS A 331 62.67 -38.53 1.01
C LYS A 331 61.55 -37.79 1.74
N GLN A 332 61.69 -37.51 3.04
CA GLN A 332 60.65 -36.86 3.85
C GLN A 332 60.58 -35.35 3.63
N LYS A 333 61.72 -34.66 3.55
CA LYS A 333 61.78 -33.22 3.32
C LYS A 333 60.93 -32.75 2.12
N PRO A 334 61.06 -33.33 0.91
CA PRO A 334 60.25 -32.89 -0.24
C PRO A 334 58.74 -33.08 -0.05
N VAL A 335 58.32 -34.13 0.66
CA VAL A 335 56.89 -34.36 1.00
C VAL A 335 56.40 -33.23 1.90
N ILE A 336 57.10 -32.96 3.01
CA ILE A 336 56.74 -31.88 3.95
C ILE A 336 56.74 -30.52 3.25
N THR A 337 57.71 -30.23 2.39
CA THR A 337 57.74 -28.96 1.65
C THR A 337 56.59 -28.83 0.66
N THR A 338 56.13 -29.94 0.07
CA THR A 338 54.97 -29.96 -0.83
C THR A 338 53.69 -29.71 -0.05
N ASP A 339 53.51 -30.39 1.09
CA ASP A 339 52.37 -30.18 2.00
C ASP A 339 52.33 -28.73 2.52
N LEU A 340 53.48 -28.16 2.88
CA LEU A 340 53.59 -26.77 3.30
C LEU A 340 53.21 -25.79 2.19
N ALA A 341 53.59 -26.06 0.94
CA ALA A 341 53.22 -25.23 -0.20
C ALA A 341 51.70 -25.29 -0.48
N GLU A 342 51.08 -26.46 -0.35
CA GLU A 342 49.64 -26.64 -0.49
C GLU A 342 48.86 -25.95 0.65
N LEU A 343 49.31 -26.10 1.90
CA LEU A 343 48.75 -25.39 3.05
C LEU A 343 48.86 -23.88 2.89
N ALA A 344 50.03 -23.37 2.49
CA ALA A 344 50.23 -21.94 2.26
C ALA A 344 49.28 -21.41 1.16
N LYS A 345 49.09 -22.17 0.08
CA LYS A 345 48.17 -21.82 -1.02
C LYS A 345 46.71 -21.75 -0.54
N THR A 346 46.25 -22.75 0.21
CA THR A 346 44.85 -22.80 0.71
C THR A 346 44.59 -21.73 1.78
N ILE A 347 45.55 -21.48 2.67
CA ILE A 347 45.50 -20.40 3.67
C ILE A 347 45.44 -19.04 2.98
N ALA A 348 46.28 -18.78 1.98
CA ALA A 348 46.28 -17.52 1.23
C ALA A 348 44.99 -17.29 0.42
N ALA A 349 44.34 -18.35 -0.06
CA ALA A 349 43.07 -18.27 -0.77
C ALA A 349 41.85 -18.06 0.16
N THR A 350 42.00 -18.31 1.47
CA THR A 350 40.88 -18.30 2.44
C THR A 350 40.14 -16.95 2.51
N PRO A 351 40.81 -15.78 2.63
CA PRO A 351 40.10 -14.50 2.75
C PRO A 351 39.21 -14.18 1.55
N GLY A 352 39.62 -14.55 0.34
CA GLY A 352 38.81 -14.39 -0.86
C GLY A 352 37.53 -15.24 -0.85
N LYS A 353 37.60 -16.43 -0.24
CA LYS A 353 36.43 -17.31 -0.08
C LYS A 353 35.52 -16.87 1.07
N GLU A 354 36.09 -16.34 2.14
CA GLU A 354 35.36 -15.77 3.28
C GLU A 354 34.47 -14.60 2.88
N THR A 355 34.98 -13.70 2.05
CA THR A 355 34.19 -12.54 1.57
C THR A 355 32.99 -12.97 0.73
N LEU A 356 33.16 -13.96 -0.14
CA LEU A 356 32.07 -14.56 -0.94
C LEU A 356 31.07 -15.30 -0.06
N LEU A 357 31.55 -16.09 0.91
CA LEU A 357 30.69 -16.78 1.89
C LEU A 357 29.83 -15.78 2.66
N SER A 358 30.45 -14.73 3.20
CA SER A 358 29.76 -13.67 3.94
C SER A 358 28.74 -12.93 3.08
N ALA A 359 28.97 -12.79 1.77
CA ALA A 359 27.99 -12.22 0.86
C ALA A 359 26.78 -13.15 0.67
N LEU A 360 27.01 -14.46 0.48
CA LEU A 360 25.93 -15.46 0.37
C LEU A 360 25.11 -15.56 1.67
N GLU A 361 25.78 -15.56 2.83
CA GLU A 361 25.12 -15.63 4.13
C GLU A 361 24.27 -14.38 4.42
N ARG A 362 24.78 -13.19 4.09
CA ARG A 362 23.98 -11.95 4.14
C ARG A 362 22.78 -12.00 3.20
N ASN A 363 22.94 -12.51 1.98
CA ASN A 363 21.84 -12.64 1.04
C ASN A 363 20.76 -13.60 1.57
N ARG A 364 21.16 -14.78 2.07
CA ARG A 364 20.25 -15.74 2.72
C ARG A 364 19.49 -15.09 3.87
N GLN A 365 20.18 -14.33 4.73
CA GLN A 365 19.56 -13.65 5.87
C GLN A 365 18.56 -12.55 5.43
N ASN A 366 18.88 -11.81 4.37
CA ASN A 366 17.99 -10.80 3.82
C ASN A 366 16.71 -11.43 3.27
N ILE A 367 16.84 -12.49 2.45
CA ILE A 367 15.68 -13.22 1.89
C ILE A 367 14.87 -13.87 3.01
N GLN A 368 15.50 -14.46 4.02
CA GLN A 368 14.81 -15.01 5.18
C GLN A 368 13.98 -13.93 5.90
N THR A 369 14.55 -12.73 6.08
CA THR A 369 13.86 -11.61 6.75
C THR A 369 12.67 -11.13 5.93
N GLN A 370 12.83 -11.02 4.61
CA GLN A 370 11.74 -10.69 3.68
C GLN A 370 10.65 -11.76 3.71
N TYR A 371 11.02 -13.05 3.69
CA TYR A 371 10.10 -14.17 3.78
C TYR A 371 9.28 -14.13 5.07
N ASN A 372 9.94 -13.97 6.22
CA ASN A 372 9.26 -13.87 7.52
C ASN A 372 8.29 -12.68 7.55
N THR A 373 8.69 -11.56 6.96
CA THR A 373 7.83 -10.36 6.86
C THR A 373 6.64 -10.62 5.94
N ALA A 374 6.84 -11.25 4.78
CA ALA A 374 5.78 -11.61 3.85
C ALA A 374 4.77 -12.58 4.47
N VAL A 375 5.24 -13.58 5.24
CA VAL A 375 4.37 -14.50 5.99
C VAL A 375 3.54 -13.76 7.02
N ALA A 376 4.13 -12.82 7.78
CA ALA A 376 3.39 -11.99 8.72
C ALA A 376 2.33 -11.13 8.01
N ARG A 377 2.68 -10.51 6.87
CA ARG A 377 1.74 -9.73 6.05
C ARG A 377 0.62 -10.57 5.44
N LEU A 378 0.91 -11.81 5.05
CA LEU A 378 -0.11 -12.76 4.59
C LEU A 378 -1.09 -13.09 5.70
N ALA A 379 -0.60 -13.33 6.92
CA ALA A 379 -1.46 -13.56 8.09
C ALA A 379 -2.37 -12.35 8.40
N GLU A 380 -1.81 -11.14 8.33
CA GLU A 380 -2.59 -9.90 8.46
C GLU A 380 -3.63 -9.75 7.34
N ALA A 381 -3.23 -9.95 6.09
CA ALA A 381 -4.10 -9.79 4.92
C ALA A 381 -5.22 -10.84 4.87
N SER A 382 -4.94 -12.09 5.18
CA SER A 382 -5.95 -13.17 5.26
C SER A 382 -6.95 -12.93 6.39
N THR A 383 -6.48 -12.45 7.56
CA THR A 383 -7.37 -12.02 8.65
C THR A 383 -8.24 -10.84 8.21
N GLY A 384 -7.67 -9.85 7.53
CA GLY A 384 -8.39 -8.72 6.96
C GLY A 384 -9.45 -9.15 5.94
N GLN A 385 -9.11 -10.07 5.04
CA GLN A 385 -10.04 -10.65 4.07
C GLN A 385 -11.22 -11.33 4.77
N GLU A 386 -10.99 -12.13 5.81
CA GLU A 386 -12.06 -12.79 6.56
C GLU A 386 -12.98 -11.77 7.26
N ILE A 387 -12.43 -10.68 7.78
CA ILE A 387 -13.21 -9.58 8.38
C ILE A 387 -14.11 -8.91 7.34
N GLU A 388 -13.61 -8.66 6.13
CA GLU A 388 -14.39 -8.06 5.05
C GLU A 388 -15.45 -9.02 4.49
N MET A 389 -15.12 -10.30 4.32
CA MET A 389 -16.10 -11.32 3.89
C MET A 389 -17.23 -11.49 4.91
N ARG A 390 -16.94 -11.39 6.21
CA ARG A 390 -17.95 -11.45 7.28
C ARG A 390 -18.68 -10.12 7.53
N SER A 391 -18.40 -9.08 6.74
CA SER A 391 -18.99 -7.74 6.90
C SER A 391 -18.77 -7.15 8.31
N LYS A 392 -17.61 -7.41 8.92
CA LYS A 392 -17.23 -6.94 10.27
C LYS A 392 -16.29 -5.72 10.28
N GLY A 393 -15.92 -5.21 9.09
CA GLY A 393 -15.19 -3.95 8.92
C GLY A 393 -16.09 -2.71 9.01
N VAL A 394 -15.61 -1.57 8.50
CA VAL A 394 -16.41 -0.33 8.32
C VAL A 394 -17.61 -0.67 7.43
N ARG A 395 -18.82 -0.49 7.94
CA ARG A 395 -20.03 -0.81 7.21
C ARG A 395 -20.80 0.46 6.89
N PHE A 396 -21.25 0.56 5.65
CA PHE A 396 -22.36 1.43 5.30
C PHE A 396 -23.65 0.68 5.63
N SER A 397 -24.48 1.26 6.50
CA SER A 397 -25.78 0.71 6.86
C SER A 397 -26.88 1.67 6.44
N ILE A 398 -28.05 1.14 6.14
CA ILE A 398 -29.23 1.97 5.84
C ILE A 398 -29.71 2.49 7.19
N LEU A 399 -29.67 3.82 7.37
CA LEU A 399 -30.25 4.47 8.54
C LEU A 399 -31.76 4.58 8.38
N GLU A 400 -32.19 5.09 7.22
CA GLU A 400 -33.58 5.35 6.90
C GLU A 400 -33.82 4.98 5.42
N PRO A 401 -34.66 3.98 5.11
CA PRO A 401 -35.03 3.67 3.73
C PRO A 401 -35.95 4.76 3.17
N ALA A 402 -35.90 4.96 1.85
CA ALA A 402 -36.81 5.87 1.19
C ALA A 402 -38.25 5.35 1.27
N THR A 403 -39.16 6.20 1.71
CA THR A 403 -40.60 5.92 1.75
C THR A 403 -41.33 6.83 0.75
N PRO A 404 -42.46 6.38 0.17
CA PRO A 404 -43.23 7.20 -0.77
C PRO A 404 -43.69 8.50 -0.09
N PRO A 405 -43.34 9.69 -0.62
CA PRO A 405 -43.68 10.96 0.01
C PRO A 405 -45.18 11.26 -0.08
N GLU A 406 -45.75 11.80 1.00
CA GLU A 406 -47.16 12.18 1.06
C GLU A 406 -47.46 13.51 0.33
N TYR A 407 -46.46 14.37 0.16
CA TYR A 407 -46.59 15.68 -0.46
C TYR A 407 -45.72 15.82 -1.72
N ARG A 408 -46.21 16.64 -2.64
CA ARG A 408 -45.50 17.01 -3.88
C ARG A 408 -44.42 18.05 -3.57
N LEU A 409 -43.22 17.86 -4.10
CA LEU A 409 -42.13 18.83 -4.00
C LEU A 409 -42.35 20.02 -4.94
N SER A 410 -42.73 19.74 -6.19
CA SER A 410 -42.99 20.76 -7.19
C SER A 410 -44.10 20.34 -8.16
N PRO A 411 -44.79 21.29 -8.81
CA PRO A 411 -44.76 22.73 -8.58
C PRO A 411 -45.51 23.18 -7.32
N ASN A 412 -45.01 24.24 -6.67
CA ASN A 412 -45.72 24.91 -5.58
C ASN A 412 -46.91 25.71 -6.13
N ARG A 413 -48.06 25.05 -6.36
CA ARG A 413 -49.25 25.65 -7.00
C ARG A 413 -49.68 26.99 -6.41
N LYS A 414 -49.56 27.15 -5.08
CA LYS A 414 -49.84 28.41 -4.36
C LYS A 414 -48.91 29.55 -4.80
N ARG A 415 -47.61 29.28 -5.00
CA ARG A 415 -46.64 30.28 -5.45
C ARG A 415 -46.89 30.69 -6.90
N ILE A 416 -47.27 29.75 -7.78
CA ILE A 416 -47.60 30.06 -9.18
C ILE A 416 -48.84 30.95 -9.26
N VAL A 417 -49.91 30.61 -8.53
CA VAL A 417 -51.13 31.42 -8.51
C VAL A 417 -50.87 32.79 -7.87
N ALA A 418 -50.05 32.88 -6.82
CA ALA A 418 -49.68 34.16 -6.20
C ALA A 418 -48.86 35.05 -7.16
N ALA A 419 -47.87 34.48 -7.87
CA ALA A 419 -47.10 35.19 -8.89
C ALA A 419 -48.01 35.63 -10.05
N GLY A 420 -48.92 34.77 -10.49
CA GLY A 420 -49.95 35.09 -11.47
C GLY A 420 -50.86 36.24 -11.02
N GLY A 421 -51.25 36.27 -9.74
CA GLY A 421 -52.02 37.36 -9.15
C GLY A 421 -51.27 38.70 -9.13
N LEU A 422 -49.98 38.70 -8.79
CA LEU A 422 -49.16 39.91 -8.87
C LEU A 422 -48.99 40.38 -10.33
N GLY A 423 -48.74 39.45 -11.25
CA GLY A 423 -48.68 39.72 -12.69
C GLY A 423 -50.00 40.28 -13.24
N ALA A 424 -51.13 39.76 -12.75
CA ALA A 424 -52.48 40.21 -13.11
C ALA A 424 -52.71 41.68 -12.73
N ILE A 425 -52.26 42.11 -11.55
CA ILE A 425 -52.33 43.52 -11.12
C ILE A 425 -51.47 44.40 -12.02
N GLY A 426 -50.22 43.98 -12.27
CA GLY A 426 -49.29 44.73 -13.12
C GLY A 426 -49.80 44.91 -14.55
N LEU A 427 -50.24 43.83 -15.20
CA LEU A 427 -50.81 43.86 -16.54
C LEU A 427 -52.13 44.65 -16.59
N GLY A 428 -52.99 44.48 -15.58
CA GLY A 428 -54.24 45.23 -15.49
C GLY A 428 -53.99 46.74 -15.41
N LEU A 429 -53.06 47.17 -14.56
CA LEU A 429 -52.66 48.59 -14.48
C LEU A 429 -52.01 49.06 -15.78
N GLY A 430 -51.15 48.25 -16.38
CA GLY A 430 -50.52 48.54 -17.67
C GLY A 430 -51.55 48.79 -18.78
N ILE A 431 -52.60 47.96 -18.86
CA ILE A 431 -53.70 48.13 -19.83
C ILE A 431 -54.50 49.40 -19.53
N VAL A 432 -54.76 49.71 -18.26
CA VAL A 432 -55.43 50.97 -17.88
C VAL A 432 -54.61 52.19 -18.33
N VAL A 433 -53.30 52.17 -18.09
CA VAL A 433 -52.38 53.24 -18.51
C VAL A 433 -52.29 53.33 -20.03
N LEU A 434 -52.13 52.20 -20.73
CA LEU A 434 -52.07 52.15 -22.19
C LEU A 434 -53.34 52.73 -22.82
N LEU A 435 -54.51 52.35 -22.31
CA LEU A 435 -55.78 52.89 -22.80
C LEU A 435 -55.98 54.37 -22.44
N GLU A 436 -55.27 54.90 -21.43
CA GLU A 436 -55.25 56.33 -21.12
C GLU A 436 -54.30 57.08 -22.06
N LEU A 437 -53.10 56.56 -22.34
CA LEU A 437 -52.15 57.12 -23.30
C LEU A 437 -52.71 57.17 -24.73
N LEU A 438 -53.49 56.16 -25.13
CA LEU A 438 -54.17 56.13 -26.42
C LEU A 438 -55.37 57.09 -26.49
N ASN A 439 -55.87 57.56 -25.35
CA ASN A 439 -57.06 58.41 -25.29
C ASN A 439 -56.68 59.89 -25.20
N LYS A 440 -56.58 60.57 -26.35
CA LYS A 440 -56.24 62.00 -26.44
C LYS A 440 -57.38 62.97 -26.09
N THR A 441 -58.29 62.61 -25.18
CA THR A 441 -59.37 63.51 -24.75
C THR A 441 -58.82 64.51 -23.75
N ILE A 442 -58.91 65.81 -24.03
CA ILE A 442 -58.52 66.86 -23.07
C ILE A 442 -59.55 66.90 -21.94
N ARG A 443 -59.10 66.68 -20.69
CA ARG A 443 -59.98 66.55 -19.52
C ARG A 443 -59.63 67.49 -18.39
N ARG A 444 -58.42 68.05 -18.39
CA ARG A 444 -58.03 69.05 -17.40
C ARG A 444 -57.94 70.45 -18.02
N PRO A 445 -58.32 71.50 -17.27
CA PRO A 445 -58.08 72.88 -17.68
C PRO A 445 -56.61 73.16 -17.94
N ILE A 446 -55.71 72.49 -17.20
CA ILE A 446 -54.26 72.62 -17.35
C ILE A 446 -53.71 71.91 -18.60
N GLU A 447 -54.39 70.88 -19.10
CA GLU A 447 -54.04 70.25 -20.38
C GLU A 447 -54.43 71.15 -21.55
N LEU A 448 -55.54 71.91 -21.42
CA LEU A 448 -55.97 72.94 -22.36
C LEU A 448 -54.96 74.10 -22.43
N THR A 449 -54.49 74.61 -21.29
CA THR A 449 -53.46 75.67 -21.26
C THR A 449 -52.12 75.20 -21.82
N GLN A 450 -51.70 73.96 -21.54
CA GLN A 450 -50.42 73.44 -22.03
C GLN A 450 -50.43 73.08 -23.52
N THR A 451 -51.54 72.55 -24.04
CA THR A 451 -51.61 72.05 -25.42
C THR A 451 -52.03 73.14 -26.41
N LEU A 452 -52.91 74.07 -25.99
CA LEU A 452 -53.49 75.09 -26.86
C LEU A 452 -53.05 76.53 -26.49
N GLN A 453 -52.29 76.72 -25.40
CA GLN A 453 -51.86 78.04 -24.88
C GLN A 453 -53.00 79.03 -24.59
N ILE A 454 -54.22 78.54 -24.39
CA ILE A 454 -55.40 79.37 -24.07
C ILE A 454 -55.72 79.24 -22.59
N GLN A 455 -55.98 80.37 -21.92
CA GLN A 455 -56.31 80.40 -20.49
C GLN A 455 -57.83 80.25 -20.26
N PRO A 456 -58.28 79.18 -19.59
CA PRO A 456 -59.71 78.95 -19.36
C PRO A 456 -60.25 79.94 -18.32
N LEU A 457 -61.28 80.71 -18.70
CA LEU A 457 -61.88 81.77 -17.87
C LEU A 457 -62.78 81.23 -16.74
N ALA A 458 -63.45 80.09 -16.97
CA ALA A 458 -64.26 79.40 -15.98
C ALA A 458 -64.31 77.90 -16.31
N THR A 459 -64.43 77.05 -15.28
CA THR A 459 -64.65 75.62 -15.45
C THR A 459 -66.06 75.29 -14.97
N ILE A 460 -66.87 74.74 -15.87
CA ILE A 460 -68.21 74.26 -15.50
C ILE A 460 -68.05 72.81 -15.04
N PRO A 461 -68.40 72.47 -13.79
CA PRO A 461 -68.36 71.09 -13.35
C PRO A 461 -69.31 70.26 -14.20
N TYR A 462 -68.87 69.07 -14.60
CA TYR A 462 -69.67 68.17 -15.41
C TYR A 462 -70.94 67.73 -14.67
N ILE A 463 -72.11 68.18 -15.15
CA ILE A 463 -73.42 67.85 -14.59
C ILE A 463 -73.94 66.58 -15.28
N VAL A 464 -74.05 65.48 -14.53
CA VAL A 464 -74.47 64.18 -15.07
C VAL A 464 -75.98 64.19 -15.36
N GLY A 465 -76.36 63.95 -16.62
CA GLY A 465 -77.77 63.85 -17.01
C GLY A 465 -78.41 62.50 -16.65
N PRO A 466 -79.73 62.44 -16.38
CA PRO A 466 -80.43 61.21 -15.97
C PRO A 466 -80.43 60.07 -17.02
N GLY A 467 -80.22 60.38 -18.31
CA GLY A 467 -80.08 59.37 -19.39
C GLY A 467 -78.69 58.73 -19.47
N GLU A 468 -77.64 59.42 -19.00
CA GLU A 468 -76.23 59.01 -19.14
C GLU A 468 -75.83 57.94 -18.11
N LEU A 469 -76.58 57.88 -16.99
CA LEU A 469 -76.46 56.85 -15.97
C LEU A 469 -76.90 55.47 -16.47
N ARG A 470 -77.83 55.37 -17.44
CA ARG A 470 -78.31 54.09 -18.00
C ARG A 470 -77.34 53.52 -19.04
N THR A 471 -76.87 54.33 -19.99
CA THR A 471 -75.96 53.90 -21.07
C THR A 471 -74.53 53.65 -20.56
N GLY A 472 -74.05 54.44 -19.61
CA GLY A 472 -72.75 54.24 -18.98
C GLY A 472 -72.68 52.96 -18.13
N ARG A 473 -73.77 52.60 -17.43
CA ARG A 473 -73.88 51.32 -16.70
C ARG A 473 -73.97 50.13 -17.65
N LEU A 474 -74.68 50.26 -18.77
CA LEU A 474 -74.78 49.19 -19.77
C LEU A 474 -73.43 48.90 -20.43
N ARG A 475 -72.66 49.93 -20.81
CA ARG A 475 -71.29 49.75 -21.34
C ARG A 475 -70.32 49.15 -20.32
N ARG A 476 -70.41 49.51 -19.04
CA ARG A 476 -69.61 48.90 -17.96
C ARG A 476 -70.00 47.44 -17.71
N ARG A 477 -71.30 47.10 -17.79
CA ARG A 477 -71.80 45.72 -17.68
C ARG A 477 -71.43 44.87 -18.91
N LEU A 478 -71.52 45.43 -20.11
CA LEU A 478 -71.07 44.78 -21.35
C LEU A 478 -69.55 44.56 -21.35
N ALA A 479 -68.75 45.52 -20.89
CA ALA A 479 -67.30 45.33 -20.72
C ALA A 479 -66.97 44.26 -19.67
N GLY A 480 -67.73 44.17 -18.58
CA GLY A 480 -67.61 43.10 -17.59
C GLY A 480 -68.02 41.72 -18.14
N LEU A 481 -69.11 41.66 -18.93
CA LEU A 481 -69.57 40.42 -19.58
C LEU A 481 -68.64 39.96 -20.70
N VAL A 482 -68.08 40.89 -21.49
CA VAL A 482 -67.04 40.59 -22.49
C VAL A 482 -65.75 40.15 -21.81
N GLY A 483 -65.41 40.72 -20.64
CA GLY A 483 -64.29 40.27 -19.82
C GLY A 483 -64.46 38.84 -19.29
N LEU A 484 -65.66 38.49 -18.80
CA LEU A 484 -66.01 37.14 -18.36
C LEU A 484 -66.12 36.14 -19.53
N GLY A 485 -66.63 36.58 -20.68
CA GLY A 485 -66.66 35.80 -21.92
C GLY A 485 -65.25 35.57 -22.48
N ALA A 486 -64.39 36.59 -22.46
CA ALA A 486 -63.00 36.46 -22.87
C ALA A 486 -62.19 35.60 -21.89
N SER A 487 -62.44 35.66 -20.58
CA SER A 487 -61.76 34.79 -19.61
C SER A 487 -62.17 33.33 -19.77
N THR A 488 -63.43 33.05 -20.09
CA THR A 488 -63.90 31.68 -20.38
C THR A 488 -63.35 31.17 -21.71
N VAL A 489 -63.34 31.98 -22.78
CA VAL A 489 -62.77 31.62 -24.07
C VAL A 489 -61.24 31.47 -24.00
N ILE A 490 -60.53 32.36 -23.30
CA ILE A 490 -59.07 32.24 -23.09
C ILE A 490 -58.76 31.02 -22.22
N SER A 491 -59.55 30.75 -21.18
CA SER A 491 -59.44 29.50 -20.43
C SER A 491 -59.64 28.28 -21.34
N LEU A 492 -60.60 28.33 -22.28
CA LEU A 492 -60.84 27.24 -23.24
C LEU A 492 -59.71 27.11 -24.27
N ILE A 493 -59.15 28.21 -24.74
CA ILE A 493 -58.00 28.23 -25.67
C ILE A 493 -56.74 27.74 -24.98
N VAL A 494 -56.49 28.15 -23.72
CA VAL A 494 -55.35 27.66 -22.93
C VAL A 494 -55.52 26.17 -22.65
N VAL A 495 -56.72 25.71 -22.30
CA VAL A 495 -57.02 24.28 -22.17
C VAL A 495 -56.79 23.54 -23.49
N ARG A 496 -57.24 24.09 -24.62
CA ARG A 496 -57.04 23.47 -25.95
C ARG A 496 -55.59 23.50 -26.41
N ALA A 497 -54.84 24.56 -26.12
CA ALA A 497 -53.42 24.68 -26.43
C ALA A 497 -52.57 23.77 -25.54
N ALA A 498 -52.93 23.63 -24.27
CA ALA A 498 -52.34 22.65 -23.36
C ALA A 498 -52.62 21.21 -23.84
N MET A 499 -53.82 20.92 -24.35
CA MET A 499 -54.13 19.63 -24.98
C MET A 499 -53.46 19.42 -26.34
N ALA A 500 -53.25 20.47 -27.15
CA ALA A 500 -52.62 20.36 -28.47
C ALA A 500 -51.09 20.27 -28.43
N GLY A 501 -50.45 20.74 -27.35
CA GLY A 501 -49.02 20.54 -27.07
C GLY A 501 -48.69 19.17 -26.51
N PHE A 502 -49.70 18.34 -26.23
CA PHE A 502 -49.57 16.96 -25.79
C PHE A 502 -50.05 16.05 -26.92
N THR A 503 -49.13 15.34 -27.56
CA THR A 503 -49.48 14.34 -28.59
C THR A 503 -50.45 13.30 -28.03
N PRO A 504 -51.47 12.88 -28.80
CA PRO A 504 -52.56 12.02 -28.32
C PRO A 504 -52.15 10.55 -28.38
N ASP A 505 -51.21 10.12 -27.55
CA ASP A 505 -50.99 8.67 -27.30
C ASP A 505 -51.00 8.32 -25.80
N ALA A 506 -51.20 9.32 -24.92
CA ALA A 506 -51.32 9.11 -23.49
C ALA A 506 -52.69 9.59 -23.00
N MET A 507 -53.75 8.78 -23.19
CA MET A 507 -54.89 8.62 -22.27
C MET A 507 -55.94 7.64 -22.86
N PRO A 508 -56.15 6.45 -22.28
CA PRO A 508 -57.43 5.75 -22.39
C PRO A 508 -58.37 6.28 -21.29
N GLY A 509 -59.55 6.77 -21.69
CA GLY A 509 -60.72 6.79 -20.81
C GLY A 509 -61.06 8.11 -20.13
N ILE A 510 -61.37 9.17 -20.88
CA ILE A 510 -62.35 10.17 -20.46
C ILE A 510 -63.17 10.63 -21.68
N ILE A 511 -64.04 9.75 -22.19
CA ILE A 511 -65.19 10.15 -23.01
C ILE A 511 -66.37 9.29 -22.57
N ASP A 512 -67.00 9.62 -21.45
CA ASP A 512 -68.38 9.18 -21.20
C ASP A 512 -69.09 10.05 -20.15
N LEU A 513 -69.30 11.34 -20.44
CA LEU A 513 -70.16 12.21 -19.63
C LEU A 513 -70.83 13.31 -20.47
N ALA A 514 -71.05 13.06 -21.76
CA ALA A 514 -71.75 13.98 -22.67
C ALA A 514 -73.12 13.47 -23.17
N ASN A 515 -73.60 12.32 -22.67
CA ASN A 515 -74.95 11.82 -22.94
C ASN A 515 -75.74 11.65 -21.64
N LEU A 516 -76.08 12.76 -20.98
CA LEU A 516 -77.23 12.83 -20.07
C LEU A 516 -77.56 14.30 -19.76
N VAL A 517 -78.41 14.86 -20.63
CA VAL A 517 -79.52 15.84 -20.41
C VAL A 517 -79.83 16.51 -21.75
#